data_AF-A0A2H0RMZ4-F1
#
_entry.id   AF-A0A2H0RMZ4-F1
#
_cell.length_a   1.000
_cell.length_b   1.000
_cell.length_c   1.000
_cell.angle_alpha   90.00
_cell.angle_beta   90.00
_cell.angle_gamma   90.00
#
_symmetry.space_group_name_H-M   'P 1'
#
loop_
_entity.id
_entity.type
_entity.pdbx_description
1 polymer ?
#
loop_
_entity_poly.entity_id
_entity_poly.type
_entity_poly.pdbx_seq_one_letter_code
_entity_poly.pdbx_strand_id
1 'polypeptide(L)'
;MSYWISRSFLYSIVILLVVLGIGCVFQVVDTGNDLTDLSVITDPPLQGTSDQITGVLVNIGFSGTEIGCDLAESDPVGTRRSCNTGVVHLGLEESTGRVVDLDGVSCSGQEVLVRTEEGVQMEYETTNCAYQIGDRYQVEGKMGQLLDQWDHGTQVEEYIMYNPIITSL
;
A
#
# COMPACT_ATOMS: atom_id res chain seq x y z
N MET A 1 -42.73 -43.67 -18.46
CA MET A 1 -43.39 -42.89 -19.54
C MET A 1 -44.01 -41.66 -18.88
N SER A 2 -43.35 -40.50 -18.95
CA SER A 2 -43.89 -39.25 -18.41
C SER A 2 -43.89 -38.20 -19.52
N TYR A 3 -45.08 -37.69 -19.82
CA TYR A 3 -45.34 -36.67 -20.80
C TYR A 3 -45.09 -35.26 -20.24
N TRP A 4 -44.67 -34.41 -21.15
CA TRP A 4 -44.44 -32.97 -21.10
C TRP A 4 -45.72 -32.12 -20.97
N ILE A 5 -45.53 -30.81 -20.74
CA ILE A 5 -46.27 -29.59 -21.20
C ILE A 5 -46.37 -28.61 -20.00
N SER A 6 -45.48 -27.63 -19.83
CA SER A 6 -45.24 -26.36 -20.56
C SER A 6 -46.09 -25.17 -20.08
N ARG A 7 -45.37 -24.18 -19.53
CA ARG A 7 -45.43 -22.72 -19.73
C ARG A 7 -46.78 -21.97 -19.72
N SER A 8 -46.69 -20.80 -19.09
CA SER A 8 -47.43 -19.55 -19.37
C SER A 8 -48.68 -19.30 -18.54
N PHE A 9 -48.55 -18.53 -17.46
CA PHE A 9 -49.53 -17.48 -17.14
C PHE A 9 -48.79 -16.27 -16.58
N LEU A 10 -48.52 -15.37 -17.52
CA LEU A 10 -48.13 -13.99 -17.32
C LEU A 10 -49.30 -13.18 -16.72
N TYR A 11 -48.95 -12.19 -15.90
CA TYR A 11 -49.66 -10.93 -15.69
C TYR A 11 -51.13 -10.95 -15.22
N SER A 12 -51.35 -10.57 -13.97
CA SER A 12 -52.30 -9.51 -13.58
C SER A 12 -51.90 -9.02 -12.19
N ILE A 13 -51.28 -7.84 -12.07
CA ILE A 13 -51.98 -6.55 -11.93
C ILE A 13 -52.79 -6.60 -10.64
N VAL A 14 -52.21 -6.15 -9.51
CA VAL A 14 -52.23 -4.73 -9.10
C VAL A 14 -53.63 -4.36 -8.60
N ILE A 15 -53.64 -3.77 -7.40
CA ILE A 15 -54.72 -2.99 -6.76
C ILE A 15 -55.63 -3.74 -5.78
N LEU A 16 -55.83 -3.04 -4.65
CA LEU A 16 -56.82 -3.22 -3.59
C LEU A 16 -56.48 -4.35 -2.60
N LEU A 17 -56.00 -4.05 -1.39
CA LEU A 17 -56.77 -3.27 -0.42
C LEU A 17 -55.88 -2.43 0.51
N VAL A 18 -55.90 -1.14 0.22
CA VAL A 18 -55.82 -0.04 1.19
C VAL A 18 -56.92 -0.23 2.22
N VAL A 19 -56.60 -0.56 3.47
CA VAL A 19 -57.52 -0.38 4.60
C VAL A 19 -56.72 -0.08 5.88
N LEU A 20 -56.75 1.20 6.28
CA LEU A 20 -56.61 1.74 7.65
C LEU A 20 -55.21 1.63 8.28
N GLY A 21 -54.40 2.69 8.30
CA GLY A 21 -54.62 3.94 9.04
C GLY A 21 -53.41 4.09 9.96
N ILE A 22 -52.57 5.11 9.79
CA ILE A 22 -52.55 6.32 10.59
C ILE A 22 -51.58 7.27 9.86
N GLY A 23 -52.02 8.51 9.66
CA GLY A 23 -51.22 9.53 9.01
C GLY A 23 -49.98 9.89 9.82
N CYS A 24 -48.84 9.96 9.13
CA CYS A 24 -47.86 10.99 9.39
C CYS A 24 -47.74 11.81 8.11
N VAL A 25 -48.04 13.09 8.26
CA VAL A 25 -47.80 14.15 7.31
C VAL A 25 -46.34 14.09 6.88
N PHE A 26 -46.08 13.86 5.59
CA PHE A 26 -44.78 14.11 4.99
C PHE A 26 -44.52 15.62 5.06
N GLN A 27 -43.77 16.06 6.07
CA GLN A 27 -42.97 17.25 5.89
C GLN A 27 -41.71 16.83 5.13
N VAL A 28 -41.66 17.24 3.86
CA VAL A 28 -40.42 17.29 3.10
C VAL A 28 -39.55 18.35 3.78
N VAL A 29 -38.64 17.89 4.64
CA VAL A 29 -37.46 18.66 5.02
C VAL A 29 -36.36 18.18 4.11
N ASP A 30 -36.13 18.96 3.06
CA ASP A 30 -34.87 18.97 2.34
C ASP A 30 -33.83 19.58 3.27
N THR A 31 -33.11 18.70 3.97
CA THR A 31 -31.78 19.03 4.48
C THR A 31 -30.81 18.19 3.69
N GLY A 32 -30.38 18.74 2.55
CA GLY A 32 -29.06 18.42 2.04
C GLY A 32 -28.07 18.51 3.18
N ASN A 33 -27.45 17.37 3.51
CA ASN A 33 -26.22 17.33 4.25
C ASN A 33 -25.48 16.06 3.85
N ASP A 34 -24.44 16.30 3.06
CA ASP A 34 -23.14 15.67 3.16
C ASP A 34 -23.06 14.14 3.10
N LEU A 35 -22.88 13.66 1.87
CA LEU A 35 -21.99 12.53 1.61
C LEU A 35 -20.53 12.97 1.86
N THR A 36 -20.16 13.16 3.12
CA THR A 36 -18.76 13.24 3.55
C THR A 36 -18.58 12.39 4.81
N ASP A 37 -18.81 11.08 4.66
CA ASP A 37 -18.10 10.10 5.48
C ASP A 37 -16.77 9.76 4.79
N LEU A 38 -15.96 10.81 4.56
CA LEU A 38 -14.52 10.62 4.53
C LEU A 38 -14.16 10.48 6.01
N SER A 39 -13.90 9.25 6.46
CA SER A 39 -13.07 9.03 7.62
C SER A 39 -11.73 9.71 7.32
N VAL A 40 -11.61 10.97 7.72
CA VAL A 40 -10.31 11.63 7.83
C VAL A 40 -9.60 10.81 8.89
N ILE A 41 -8.74 9.90 8.43
CA ILE A 41 -7.69 9.33 9.27
C ILE A 41 -6.83 10.54 9.62
N THR A 42 -7.18 11.22 10.71
CA THR A 42 -6.28 12.16 11.33
C THR A 42 -5.18 11.30 11.89
N ASP A 43 -4.02 11.30 11.23
CA ASP A 43 -2.81 10.69 11.76
C ASP A 43 -2.69 11.13 13.23
N PRO A 44 -2.49 10.17 14.16
CA PRO A 44 -2.31 10.53 15.55
C PRO A 44 -1.20 11.57 15.65
N PRO A 45 -1.37 12.63 16.45
CA PRO A 45 -0.37 13.68 16.54
C PRO A 45 0.97 13.06 16.95
N LEU A 46 2.01 13.31 16.14
CA LEU A 46 3.41 12.94 16.41
C LEU A 46 3.88 13.58 17.71
N GLN A 47 3.58 12.95 18.84
CA GLN A 47 4.01 13.37 20.16
C GLN A 47 5.27 12.61 20.55
N GLY A 48 6.42 13.28 20.48
CA GLY A 48 7.70 12.71 20.87
C GLY A 48 8.84 13.73 20.90
N THR A 49 9.76 13.53 21.84
CA THR A 49 11.15 13.99 21.76
C THR A 49 11.83 13.32 20.58
N SER A 50 12.86 13.95 20.01
CA SER A 50 13.69 13.34 18.97
C SER A 50 14.21 11.98 19.42
N ASP A 51 13.91 10.92 18.66
CA ASP A 51 14.42 9.58 18.83
C ASP A 51 15.68 9.40 17.98
N GLN A 52 16.54 8.46 18.40
CA GLN A 52 17.77 8.15 17.70
C GLN A 52 17.92 6.64 17.55
N ILE A 53 18.18 6.21 16.32
CA ILE A 53 18.41 4.82 15.97
C ILE A 53 19.72 4.67 15.21
N THR A 54 20.25 3.44 15.17
CA THR A 54 21.45 3.09 14.41
C THR A 54 21.24 1.75 13.75
N GLY A 55 21.60 1.67 12.47
CA GLY A 55 21.34 0.48 11.68
C GLY A 55 22.02 0.52 10.32
N VAL A 56 21.66 -0.42 9.47
CA VAL A 56 22.11 -0.53 8.09
C VAL A 56 21.04 0.09 7.19
N LEU A 57 21.44 0.92 6.23
CA LEU A 57 20.51 1.50 5.27
C LEU A 57 20.05 0.42 4.27
N VAL A 58 18.74 0.25 4.10
CA VAL A 58 18.13 -0.78 3.25
C VAL A 58 17.08 -0.19 2.32
N ASN A 59 16.77 -0.92 1.25
CA ASN A 59 15.60 -0.64 0.40
C ASN A 59 14.37 -1.28 1.06
N ILE A 60 13.28 -0.52 1.19
CA ILE A 60 12.02 -0.98 1.78
C ILE A 60 10.85 -0.95 0.81
N GLY A 61 11.03 -0.40 -0.39
CA GLY A 61 9.96 -0.32 -1.37
C GLY A 61 10.33 0.49 -2.61
N PHE A 62 9.52 0.33 -3.64
CA PHE A 62 9.64 1.07 -4.89
C PHE A 62 8.31 1.73 -5.25
N SER A 63 8.38 2.92 -5.82
CA SER A 63 7.25 3.62 -6.40
C SER A 63 7.67 4.22 -7.73
N GLY A 64 7.01 3.87 -8.82
CA GLY A 64 7.45 4.29 -10.15
C GLY A 64 6.43 4.04 -11.24
N THR A 65 6.92 4.02 -12.48
CA THR A 65 6.12 3.60 -13.63
C THR A 65 5.68 2.14 -13.46
N GLU A 66 4.53 1.78 -14.00
CA GLU A 66 4.07 0.39 -14.07
C GLU A 66 4.10 -0.11 -15.53
N ILE A 67 5.30 -0.13 -16.10
CA ILE A 67 5.57 -0.79 -17.38
C ILE A 67 5.81 -2.25 -17.05
N GLY A 68 4.79 -3.08 -17.27
CA GLY A 68 4.92 -4.53 -17.14
C GLY A 68 6.13 -5.03 -17.94
N CYS A 69 6.97 -5.79 -17.28
CA CYS A 69 8.12 -6.46 -17.89
C CYS A 69 8.04 -7.95 -17.55
N ASP A 70 8.57 -8.77 -18.45
CA ASP A 70 8.59 -10.22 -18.28
C ASP A 70 9.91 -10.76 -18.79
N LEU A 71 10.37 -11.88 -18.25
CA LEU A 71 11.49 -12.66 -18.76
C LEU A 71 10.94 -13.99 -19.25
N ALA A 72 11.30 -14.38 -20.47
CA ALA A 72 10.86 -15.66 -20.99
C ALA A 72 11.51 -16.79 -20.18
N GLU A 73 10.81 -17.92 -20.01
CA GLU A 73 11.41 -19.09 -19.35
C GLU A 73 12.67 -19.60 -20.08
N SER A 74 12.77 -19.33 -21.38
CA SER A 74 13.93 -19.65 -22.20
C SER A 74 15.11 -18.67 -22.04
N ASP A 75 14.94 -17.54 -21.36
CA ASP A 75 16.03 -16.59 -21.14
C ASP A 75 17.10 -17.23 -20.24
N PRO A 76 18.40 -17.06 -20.56
CA PRO A 76 19.48 -17.68 -19.79
C PRO A 76 19.58 -17.10 -18.38
N VAL A 77 20.04 -17.91 -17.42
CA VAL A 77 20.38 -17.45 -16.07
C VAL A 77 21.40 -16.30 -16.15
N GLY A 78 21.18 -15.25 -15.36
CA GLY A 78 21.93 -14.00 -15.39
C GLY A 78 21.37 -12.95 -16.35
N THR A 79 20.33 -13.27 -17.13
CA THR A 79 19.63 -12.24 -17.94
C THR A 79 19.02 -11.19 -17.02
N ARG A 80 19.33 -9.92 -17.29
CA ARG A 80 18.80 -8.75 -16.60
C ARG A 80 17.93 -7.95 -17.55
N ARG A 81 16.76 -7.50 -17.11
CA ARG A 81 15.86 -6.64 -17.89
C ARG A 81 15.34 -5.51 -17.04
N SER A 82 15.70 -4.29 -17.42
CA SER A 82 15.14 -3.06 -16.86
C SER A 82 13.64 -2.97 -17.16
N CYS A 83 12.87 -2.65 -16.14
CA CYS A 83 11.41 -2.61 -16.16
C CYS A 83 10.90 -1.20 -15.96
N ASN A 84 10.91 -0.77 -14.69
CA ASN A 84 10.30 0.46 -14.25
C ASN A 84 11.36 1.43 -13.77
N THR A 85 11.11 2.71 -14.00
CA THR A 85 11.91 3.77 -13.42
C THR A 85 11.07 4.50 -12.38
N GLY A 86 11.67 4.83 -11.26
CA GLY A 86 10.94 5.43 -10.16
C GLY A 86 11.85 5.80 -9.01
N VAL A 87 11.31 5.62 -7.82
CA VAL A 87 11.88 6.02 -6.55
C VAL A 87 11.95 4.78 -5.67
N VAL A 88 13.14 4.52 -5.13
CA VAL A 88 13.38 3.52 -4.09
C VAL A 88 13.34 4.23 -2.75
N HIS A 89 12.39 3.81 -1.90
CA HIS A 89 12.26 4.29 -0.53
C HIS A 89 13.28 3.58 0.35
N LEU A 90 13.84 4.34 1.28
CA LEU A 90 14.94 3.87 2.11
C LEU A 90 14.47 3.72 3.56
N GLY A 91 14.91 2.64 4.17
CA GLY A 91 14.71 2.38 5.59
C GLY A 91 16.04 2.15 6.31
N LEU A 92 15.99 2.06 7.63
CA LEU A 92 17.10 1.66 8.46
C LEU A 92 16.77 0.36 9.19
N GLU A 93 17.56 -0.68 8.94
CA GLU A 93 17.46 -1.97 9.63
C GLU A 93 18.35 -1.96 10.88
N GLU A 94 17.72 -2.03 12.05
CA GLU A 94 18.42 -2.11 13.33
C GLU A 94 18.99 -3.51 13.58
N SER A 95 19.88 -3.65 14.56
CA SER A 95 20.46 -4.95 14.94
C SER A 95 19.44 -5.99 15.42
N THR A 96 18.23 -5.56 15.75
CA THR A 96 17.11 -6.43 16.15
C THR A 96 16.38 -7.02 14.94
N GLY A 97 16.70 -6.59 13.72
CA GLY A 97 15.98 -6.93 12.49
C GLY A 97 14.72 -6.08 12.25
N ARG A 98 14.44 -5.10 13.12
CA ARG A 98 13.37 -4.13 12.87
C ARG A 98 13.81 -3.17 11.77
N VAL A 99 12.94 -2.95 10.80
CA VAL A 99 13.10 -1.96 9.74
C VAL A 99 12.27 -0.74 10.06
N VAL A 100 12.89 0.43 9.99
CA VAL A 100 12.24 1.73 10.18
C VAL A 100 12.27 2.50 8.87
N ASP A 101 11.09 2.83 8.33
CA ASP A 101 10.95 3.71 7.17
C ASP A 101 11.49 5.11 7.48
N LEU A 102 12.33 5.66 6.60
CA LEU A 102 12.85 7.00 6.74
C LEU A 102 12.02 7.94 5.85
N ASP A 103 11.02 8.59 6.44
CA ASP A 103 10.04 9.40 5.70
C ASP A 103 10.71 10.44 4.79
N GLY A 104 10.34 10.42 3.52
CA GLY A 104 10.88 11.31 2.49
C GLY A 104 12.31 11.01 2.06
N VAL A 105 12.97 9.98 2.61
CA VAL A 105 14.31 9.58 2.22
C VAL A 105 14.22 8.50 1.16
N SER A 106 14.65 8.88 -0.04
CA SER A 106 14.58 8.01 -1.20
C SER A 106 15.68 8.32 -2.19
N CYS A 107 15.85 7.44 -3.18
CA CYS A 107 16.66 7.74 -4.34
C CYS A 107 16.05 7.25 -5.63
N SER A 108 16.51 7.80 -6.75
CA SER A 108 16.09 7.33 -8.06
C SER A 108 16.48 5.87 -8.24
N GLY A 109 15.57 5.05 -8.73
CA GLY A 109 15.82 3.63 -8.92
C GLY A 109 15.20 3.09 -10.19
N GLN A 110 15.69 1.92 -10.55
CA GLN A 110 15.16 1.11 -11.62
C GLN A 110 14.87 -0.30 -11.12
N GLU A 111 13.66 -0.78 -11.35
CA GLU A 111 13.33 -2.20 -11.19
C GLU A 111 13.97 -3.00 -12.31
N VAL A 112 14.63 -4.09 -11.95
CA VAL A 112 15.30 -4.98 -12.88
C VAL A 112 14.85 -6.41 -12.58
N LEU A 113 14.22 -7.06 -13.56
CA LEU A 113 14.01 -8.50 -13.47
C LEU A 113 15.31 -9.23 -13.78
N VAL A 114 15.63 -10.19 -12.93
CA VAL A 114 16.83 -11.01 -13.04
C VAL A 114 16.45 -12.48 -13.07
N ARG A 115 16.89 -13.18 -14.12
CA ARG A 115 16.78 -14.64 -14.20
C ARG A 115 17.85 -15.26 -13.32
N THR A 116 17.43 -15.95 -12.27
CA THR A 116 18.29 -16.74 -11.39
C THR A 116 18.08 -18.23 -11.63
N GLU A 117 18.86 -19.09 -10.96
CA GLU A 117 18.64 -20.54 -10.99
C GLU A 117 17.30 -20.94 -10.33
N GLU A 118 16.81 -20.11 -9.41
CA GLU A 118 15.58 -20.35 -8.64
C GLU A 118 14.32 -19.81 -9.33
N GLY A 119 14.48 -18.98 -10.37
CA GLY A 119 13.37 -18.38 -11.11
C GLY A 119 13.64 -16.95 -11.54
N VAL A 120 12.60 -16.13 -11.61
CA VAL A 120 12.72 -14.70 -11.89
C VAL A 120 12.61 -13.95 -10.56
N GLN A 121 13.58 -13.10 -10.28
CA GLN A 121 13.61 -12.25 -9.10
C GLN A 121 13.57 -10.78 -9.51
N MET A 122 12.95 -9.94 -8.68
CA MET A 122 12.96 -8.50 -8.86
C MET A 122 14.08 -7.89 -8.02
N GLU A 123 14.99 -7.19 -8.67
CA GLU A 123 16.06 -6.42 -8.05
C GLU A 123 15.83 -4.92 -8.28
N TYR A 124 16.50 -4.09 -7.47
CA TYR A 124 16.45 -2.65 -7.59
C TYR A 124 17.87 -2.11 -7.78
N GLU A 125 18.08 -1.40 -8.89
CA GLU A 125 19.30 -0.66 -9.15
C GLU A 125 19.07 0.81 -8.82
N THR A 126 19.80 1.31 -7.83
CA THR A 126 19.67 2.70 -7.38
C THR A 126 20.70 3.62 -8.01
N THR A 127 20.29 4.85 -8.31
CA THR A 127 21.13 5.90 -8.88
C THR A 127 20.94 7.19 -8.11
N ASN A 128 22.00 8.02 -8.03
CA ASN A 128 21.96 9.32 -7.36
C ASN A 128 21.48 9.28 -5.89
N CYS A 129 21.70 8.19 -5.16
CA CYS A 129 21.40 8.18 -3.72
C CYS A 129 22.39 9.09 -2.98
N ALA A 130 21.85 9.91 -2.08
CA ALA A 130 22.67 10.72 -1.18
C ALA A 130 23.45 9.85 -0.16
N TYR A 131 23.02 8.60 0.02
CA TYR A 131 23.55 7.64 0.99
C TYR A 131 23.83 6.30 0.31
N GLN A 132 24.78 5.55 0.86
CA GLN A 132 25.18 4.24 0.36
C GLN A 132 24.30 3.16 1.02
N ILE A 133 23.53 2.42 0.24
CA ILE A 133 22.76 1.28 0.74
C ILE A 133 23.73 0.19 1.20
N GLY A 134 23.45 -0.42 2.36
CA GLY A 134 24.30 -1.42 3.01
C GLY A 134 25.30 -0.84 4.01
N ASP A 135 25.50 0.47 4.03
CA ASP A 135 26.35 1.14 5.03
C ASP A 135 25.59 1.40 6.33
N ARG A 136 26.35 1.59 7.41
CA ARG A 136 25.79 1.90 8.73
C ARG A 136 25.64 3.40 8.93
N TYR A 137 24.49 3.78 9.48
CA TYR A 137 24.16 5.16 9.78
C TYR A 137 23.52 5.29 11.15
N GLN A 138 23.63 6.49 11.70
CA GLN A 138 22.84 6.97 12.82
C GLN A 138 21.79 7.92 12.27
N VAL A 139 20.53 7.71 12.67
CA VAL A 139 19.40 8.54 12.25
C VAL A 139 18.71 9.10 13.47
N GLU A 140 18.47 10.40 13.44
CA GLU A 140 17.70 11.12 14.44
C GLU A 140 16.41 11.68 13.80
N GLY A 141 15.28 11.62 14.49
CA GLY A 141 14.00 12.12 13.99
C GLY A 141 12.87 11.88 14.96
N LYS A 142 11.62 11.92 14.50
CA LYS A 142 10.47 11.54 15.34
C LYS A 142 9.98 10.15 14.97
N MET A 143 10.02 9.21 15.90
CA MET A 143 9.47 7.88 15.65
C MET A 143 7.93 7.93 15.69
N GLY A 144 7.32 7.36 14.68
CA GLY A 144 5.91 7.00 14.65
C GLY A 144 5.74 5.50 14.44
N GLN A 145 4.54 5.04 14.72
CA GLN A 145 4.12 3.67 14.51
C GLN A 145 2.81 3.69 13.73
N LEU A 146 2.80 3.09 12.57
CA LEU A 146 1.60 2.86 11.78
C LEU A 146 1.02 1.52 12.22
N LEU A 147 -0.08 1.60 12.96
CA LEU A 147 -0.86 0.44 13.35
C LEU A 147 -1.78 0.01 12.20
N ASP A 148 -2.21 -1.24 12.25
CA ASP A 148 -3.20 -1.81 11.34
C ASP A 148 -2.84 -1.75 9.84
N GLN A 149 -1.54 -1.75 9.51
CA GLN A 149 -1.11 -1.97 8.13
C GLN A 149 -1.30 -3.45 7.78
N TRP A 150 -1.75 -3.72 6.55
CA TRP A 150 -1.96 -5.08 6.06
C TRP A 150 -1.07 -5.32 4.86
N ASP A 151 -0.13 -6.26 4.99
CA ASP A 151 0.66 -6.76 3.88
C ASP A 151 0.39 -8.25 3.65
N HIS A 152 0.06 -8.62 2.41
CA HIS A 152 -0.28 -9.99 2.01
C HIS A 152 -1.25 -10.73 2.94
N GLY A 153 -2.23 -10.01 3.50
CA GLY A 153 -3.24 -10.58 4.41
C GLY A 153 -2.75 -10.83 5.83
N THR A 154 -1.57 -10.32 6.19
CA THR A 154 -1.03 -10.31 7.55
C THR A 154 -0.98 -8.87 8.05
N GLN A 155 -1.36 -8.66 9.30
CA GLN A 155 -1.18 -7.36 9.95
C GLN A 155 0.31 -7.15 10.21
N VAL A 156 0.85 -6.05 9.72
CA VAL A 156 2.23 -5.63 9.93
C VAL A 156 2.25 -4.35 10.76
N GLU A 157 3.24 -4.26 11.65
CA GLU A 157 3.56 -3.02 12.36
C GLU A 157 4.66 -2.32 11.57
N GLU A 158 4.36 -1.13 11.06
CA GLU A 158 5.36 -0.29 10.40
C GLU A 158 5.84 0.80 11.35
N TYR A 159 7.16 0.95 11.41
CA TYR A 159 7.82 2.02 12.14
C TYR A 159 8.32 3.03 11.12
N ILE A 160 8.04 4.30 11.37
CA ILE A 160 8.40 5.39 10.47
C ILE A 160 9.10 6.48 11.25
N MET A 161 10.19 6.99 10.70
CA MET A 161 10.97 8.09 11.24
C MET A 161 10.66 9.34 10.44
N TYR A 162 9.93 10.28 11.03
CA TYR A 162 9.59 11.55 10.40
C TYR A 162 10.71 12.57 10.58
N ASN A 163 10.95 13.35 9.52
CA ASN A 163 12.02 14.36 9.44
C ASN A 163 13.41 13.81 9.83
N PRO A 164 13.86 12.71 9.21
CA PRO A 164 15.10 12.06 9.60
C PRO A 164 16.34 12.92 9.25
N ILE A 165 17.28 12.96 10.18
CA ILE A 165 18.62 13.54 10.04
C ILE A 165 19.62 12.38 10.07
N ILE A 166 20.28 12.13 8.95
CA ILE A 166 21.15 10.96 8.75
C ILE A 166 22.62 11.37 8.89
N THR A 167 23.36 10.63 9.71
CA THR A 167 24.80 10.82 9.95
C THR A 167 25.54 9.51 9.68
N SER A 168 26.60 9.57 8.85
CA SER A 168 27.50 8.44 8.61
C SER A 168 28.31 8.09 9.86
N LEU A 169 28.47 6.79 10.13
CA LEU A 169 29.25 6.27 11.27
C LEU A 169 30.67 5.85 10.90
#